data_AF-A0A3E2BL84-F1
#
_entry.id   AF-A0A3E2BL84-F1
#
_cell.length_a   1.000
_cell.length_b   1.000
_cell.length_c   1.000
_cell.angle_alpha   90.00
_cell.angle_beta   90.00
_cell.angle_gamma   90.00
#
_symmetry.space_group_name_H-M   'P 1'
#
loop_
_entity.id
_entity.type
_entity.pdbx_description
1 polymer ?
#
loop_
_entity_poly.entity_id
_entity_poly.type
_entity_poly.pdbx_seq_one_letter_code
_entity_poly.pdbx_strand_id
1 'polypeptide(L)'
;MTVSFAQKKRLAYYEGYISIIINLVLFLLKFLVGRKVNSVAMVADAWHTLSDCLTSIIVVVGFWMASRPADSRHAFGHGRSESIASIIIGTLLAVVGFSFLYESVVKLIQRQGMGFSELAVIIFAVSAVMKEGLAQFAFWTARKTGAGSLRADAWHHRSDAVASVLIVAGVLFSQKLWWLDGVLGIGVSLLILHASYDIIRSSASYLMGEAPSEEKVDRVHSQVRKEFPQLDGIHHVHVHQYGDHHEVTAHLTVPGTMSVDEAHNIASRIEEIVEQEFNGDATVHVEPEKSGKDED
;
A
#
# COMPACT_ATOMS: atom_id res chain seq x y z
N MET A 1 6.76 -14.92 -11.52
CA MET A 1 5.45 -14.99 -12.20
C MET A 1 4.64 -13.78 -11.79
N THR A 2 4.59 -12.76 -12.65
CA THR A 2 3.72 -11.60 -12.50
C THR A 2 2.27 -12.06 -12.69
N VAL A 3 1.43 -11.80 -11.69
CA VAL A 3 0.01 -12.17 -11.67
C VAL A 3 -0.73 -11.24 -12.64
N SER A 4 -1.64 -11.76 -13.47
CA SER A 4 -2.35 -10.92 -14.45
C SER A 4 -3.26 -9.90 -13.76
N PHE A 5 -3.55 -8.77 -14.43
CA PHE A 5 -4.41 -7.72 -13.86
C PHE A 5 -5.77 -8.25 -13.37
N ALA A 6 -6.39 -9.15 -14.15
CA ALA A 6 -7.64 -9.80 -13.78
C ALA A 6 -7.52 -10.67 -12.52
N GLN A 7 -6.39 -11.36 -12.34
CA GLN A 7 -6.10 -12.13 -11.14
C GLN A 7 -5.82 -11.22 -9.94
N LYS A 8 -5.09 -10.11 -10.12
CA LYS A 8 -4.86 -9.11 -9.06
C LYS A 8 -6.17 -8.54 -8.53
N LYS A 9 -7.04 -8.11 -9.44
CA LYS A 9 -8.39 -7.59 -9.12
C LYS A 9 -9.23 -8.61 -8.36
N ARG A 10 -9.23 -9.87 -8.81
CA ARG A 10 -9.99 -10.94 -8.16
C ARG A 10 -9.49 -11.22 -6.74
N LEU A 11 -8.17 -11.24 -6.53
CA LEU A 11 -7.57 -11.40 -5.20
C LEU A 11 -7.91 -10.23 -4.27
N ALA A 12 -7.84 -8.99 -4.76
CA ALA A 12 -8.20 -7.81 -3.98
C ALA A 12 -9.68 -7.83 -3.56
N TYR A 13 -10.59 -8.23 -4.45
CA TYR A 13 -12.00 -8.37 -4.10
C TYR A 13 -12.26 -9.51 -3.13
N TYR A 14 -11.58 -10.65 -3.27
CA TYR A 14 -11.72 -11.73 -2.31
C TYR A 14 -11.22 -11.36 -0.92
N GLU A 15 -10.08 -10.68 -0.85
CA GLU A 15 -9.57 -10.10 0.38
C GLU A 15 -10.61 -9.18 1.01
N GLY A 16 -11.04 -8.13 0.30
CA GLY A 16 -12.00 -7.17 0.85
C GLY A 16 -13.34 -7.81 1.28
N TYR A 17 -13.91 -8.73 0.50
CA TYR A 17 -15.16 -9.40 0.88
C TYR A 17 -15.00 -10.33 2.08
N ILE A 18 -13.91 -11.09 2.15
CA ILE A 18 -13.64 -11.97 3.29
C ILE A 18 -13.42 -11.12 4.55
N SER A 19 -12.67 -10.03 4.44
CA SER A 19 -12.43 -9.08 5.54
C SER A 19 -13.72 -8.46 6.03
N ILE A 20 -14.61 -7.99 5.14
CA ILE A 20 -15.94 -7.48 5.51
C ILE A 20 -16.77 -8.54 6.24
N ILE A 21 -16.87 -9.76 5.70
CA ILE A 21 -17.68 -10.83 6.31
C ILE A 21 -17.16 -11.19 7.70
N ILE A 22 -15.85 -11.37 7.84
CA ILE A 22 -15.23 -11.73 9.13
C ILE A 22 -15.40 -10.60 10.14
N ASN A 23 -15.19 -9.34 9.75
CA ASN A 23 -15.38 -8.19 10.64
C ASN A 23 -16.85 -8.05 11.08
N LEU A 24 -17.82 -8.29 10.19
CA LEU A 24 -19.24 -8.30 10.56
C LEU A 24 -19.58 -9.42 11.56
N VAL A 25 -19.02 -10.63 11.36
CA VAL A 25 -19.22 -11.74 12.29
C VAL A 25 -18.60 -11.43 13.66
N LEU A 26 -17.38 -10.89 13.69
CA LEU A 26 -16.72 -10.48 14.93
C LEU A 26 -17.49 -9.35 15.64
N PHE A 27 -17.98 -8.36 14.90
CA PHE A 27 -18.83 -7.30 15.43
C PHE A 27 -20.07 -7.89 16.13
N LEU A 28 -20.83 -8.75 15.45
CA LEU A 28 -22.04 -9.34 16.03
C LEU A 28 -21.72 -10.14 17.29
N LEU A 29 -20.65 -10.94 17.25
CA LEU A 29 -20.23 -11.75 18.39
C LEU A 29 -19.85 -10.88 19.60
N LYS A 30 -18.99 -9.88 19.39
CA LYS A 30 -18.55 -8.94 20.44
C LYS A 30 -19.73 -8.13 20.99
N PHE A 31 -20.61 -7.63 20.11
CA PHE A 31 -21.76 -6.82 20.49
C PHE A 31 -22.76 -7.60 21.34
N LEU A 32 -23.16 -8.80 20.90
CA LEU A 32 -24.11 -9.64 21.61
C LEU A 32 -23.59 -10.06 22.99
N VAL A 33 -22.32 -10.48 23.07
CA VAL A 33 -21.73 -10.86 24.35
C VAL A 33 -21.50 -9.65 25.23
N GLY A 34 -20.99 -8.54 24.68
CA GLY A 34 -20.80 -7.28 25.40
C GLY A 34 -22.07 -6.80 26.08
N ARG A 35 -23.22 -6.90 25.40
CA ARG A 35 -24.53 -6.63 26.02
C ARG A 35 -24.89 -7.63 27.10
N LYS A 36 -24.68 -8.93 26.87
CA LYS A 36 -25.00 -9.99 27.85
C LYS A 36 -24.20 -9.85 29.14
N VAL A 37 -22.93 -9.42 29.06
CA VAL A 37 -22.05 -9.21 30.22
C VAL A 37 -22.04 -7.76 30.72
N ASN A 38 -22.90 -6.89 30.17
CA ASN A 38 -22.94 -5.44 30.47
C ASN A 38 -21.57 -4.74 30.37
N SER A 39 -20.72 -5.17 29.44
CA SER A 39 -19.39 -4.59 29.22
C SER A 39 -19.46 -3.49 28.17
N VAL A 40 -19.37 -2.24 28.64
CA VAL A 40 -19.28 -1.06 27.75
C VAL A 40 -18.03 -1.13 26.87
N ALA A 41 -16.90 -1.59 27.43
CA ALA A 41 -15.65 -1.74 26.68
C ALA A 41 -15.77 -2.74 25.51
N MET A 42 -16.42 -3.89 25.73
CA MET A 42 -16.64 -4.88 24.66
C MET A 42 -17.60 -4.36 23.58
N VAL A 43 -18.64 -3.61 23.97
CA VAL A 43 -19.57 -3.01 23.01
C VAL A 43 -18.87 -1.92 22.18
N ALA A 44 -18.01 -1.11 22.79
CA ALA A 44 -17.21 -0.12 22.07
C ALA A 44 -16.25 -0.78 21.07
N ASP A 45 -15.55 -1.84 21.48
CA ASP A 45 -14.66 -2.62 20.62
C ASP A 45 -15.41 -3.33 19.48
N ALA A 46 -16.66 -3.72 19.70
CA ALA A 46 -17.53 -4.20 18.62
C ALA A 46 -17.75 -3.10 17.56
N TRP A 47 -18.15 -1.89 17.96
CA TRP A 47 -18.34 -0.76 17.03
C TRP A 47 -17.05 -0.38 16.29
N HIS A 48 -15.90 -0.50 16.96
CA HIS A 48 -14.60 -0.36 16.30
C HIS A 48 -14.43 -1.43 15.22
N THR A 49 -14.69 -2.70 15.54
CA THR A 49 -14.63 -3.82 14.58
C THR A 49 -15.59 -3.63 13.39
N LEU A 50 -16.75 -3.00 13.59
CA LEU A 50 -17.65 -2.64 12.50
C LEU A 50 -17.05 -1.54 11.62
N SER A 51 -16.36 -0.56 12.22
CA SER A 51 -15.67 0.51 11.49
C SER A 51 -14.51 -0.03 10.64
N ASP A 52 -13.92 -1.18 10.98
CA ASP A 52 -12.95 -1.87 10.12
C ASP A 52 -13.56 -2.37 8.80
N CYS A 53 -14.87 -2.56 8.74
CA CYS A 53 -15.52 -2.83 7.45
C CYS A 53 -15.34 -1.65 6.48
N LEU A 54 -15.18 -0.42 6.99
CA LEU A 54 -14.96 0.76 6.17
C LEU A 54 -13.59 0.71 5.48
N THR A 55 -12.53 0.22 6.14
CA THR A 55 -11.21 0.09 5.49
C THR A 55 -11.26 -0.93 4.36
N SER A 56 -11.88 -2.08 4.58
CA SER A 56 -12.06 -3.10 3.54
C SER A 56 -12.95 -2.60 2.39
N ILE A 57 -13.97 -1.76 2.67
CA ILE A 57 -14.74 -1.08 1.61
C ILE A 57 -13.85 -0.11 0.82
N ILE A 58 -12.98 0.66 1.49
CA ILE A 58 -12.03 1.57 0.83
C ILE A 58 -11.08 0.79 -0.07
N VAL A 59 -10.60 -0.39 0.34
CA VAL A 59 -9.80 -1.29 -0.51
C VAL A 59 -10.58 -1.68 -1.76
N VAL A 60 -11.80 -2.20 -1.60
CA VAL A 60 -12.63 -2.65 -2.73
C VAL A 60 -12.93 -1.51 -3.70
N VAL A 61 -13.32 -0.34 -3.18
CA VAL A 61 -13.62 0.85 -3.98
C VAL A 61 -12.36 1.39 -4.66
N GLY A 62 -11.24 1.45 -3.94
CA GLY A 62 -9.94 1.87 -4.47
C GLY A 62 -9.50 1.01 -5.64
N PHE A 63 -9.60 -0.31 -5.50
CA PHE A 63 -9.31 -1.26 -6.58
C PHE A 63 -10.28 -1.17 -7.74
N TRP A 64 -11.58 -1.05 -7.46
CA TRP A 64 -12.60 -0.91 -8.49
C TRP A 64 -12.36 0.35 -9.33
N MET A 65 -12.02 1.46 -8.68
CA MET A 65 -11.69 2.71 -9.35
C MET A 65 -10.39 2.59 -10.14
N ALA A 66 -9.34 2.03 -9.54
CA ALA A 66 -8.05 1.81 -10.20
C ALA A 66 -8.14 0.89 -11.42
N SER A 67 -9.14 -0.01 -11.45
CA SER A 67 -9.41 -0.91 -12.57
C SER A 67 -10.16 -0.27 -13.73
N ARG A 68 -10.50 1.02 -13.66
CA ARG A 68 -11.17 1.71 -14.76
C ARG A 68 -10.14 2.12 -15.81
N PRO A 69 -10.42 1.87 -17.11
CA PRO A 69 -9.54 2.30 -18.19
C PRO A 69 -9.49 3.83 -18.29
N ALA A 70 -8.61 4.32 -19.17
CA ALA A 70 -8.56 5.73 -19.55
C ALA A 70 -9.92 6.25 -20.04
N ASP A 71 -10.24 7.48 -19.67
CA ASP A 71 -11.40 8.21 -20.15
C ASP A 71 -11.03 9.64 -20.57
N SER A 72 -11.98 10.40 -21.09
CA SER A 72 -11.71 11.75 -21.61
C SER A 72 -11.27 12.75 -20.54
N ARG A 73 -11.48 12.47 -19.24
CA ARG A 73 -11.03 13.31 -18.13
C ARG A 73 -9.71 12.79 -17.53
N HIS A 74 -9.42 11.51 -17.70
CA HIS A 74 -8.25 10.82 -17.17
C HIS A 74 -7.58 10.02 -18.29
N ALA A 75 -6.78 10.71 -19.12
CA ALA A 75 -6.12 10.12 -20.29
C ALA A 75 -5.18 8.95 -19.95
N PHE A 76 -4.56 8.99 -18.76
CA PHE A 76 -3.67 7.92 -18.26
C PHE A 76 -4.40 6.85 -17.41
N GLY A 77 -5.73 6.91 -17.35
CA GLY A 77 -6.53 6.01 -16.54
C GLY A 77 -6.55 6.35 -15.05
N HIS A 78 -7.04 5.40 -14.26
CA HIS A 78 -7.38 5.62 -12.85
C HIS A 78 -6.43 4.89 -11.88
N GLY A 79 -5.31 4.32 -12.36
CA GLY A 79 -4.45 3.45 -11.54
C GLY A 79 -3.98 4.08 -10.23
N ARG A 80 -3.74 5.41 -10.21
CA ARG A 80 -3.34 6.15 -9.00
C ARG A 80 -4.40 6.18 -7.89
N SER A 81 -5.66 5.85 -8.18
CA SER A 81 -6.73 5.74 -7.17
C SER A 81 -6.41 4.70 -6.09
N GLU A 82 -5.63 3.67 -6.41
CA GLU A 82 -5.18 2.69 -5.41
C GLU A 82 -4.23 3.31 -4.38
N SER A 83 -3.31 4.17 -4.83
CA SER A 83 -2.37 4.86 -3.96
C SER A 83 -3.07 5.89 -3.09
N ILE A 84 -4.10 6.56 -3.61
CA ILE A 84 -4.97 7.42 -2.81
C ILE A 84 -5.67 6.62 -1.72
N ALA A 85 -6.25 5.46 -2.06
CA ALA A 85 -6.86 4.57 -1.06
C ALA A 85 -5.84 4.12 0.01
N SER A 86 -4.60 3.82 -0.40
CA SER A 86 -3.50 3.45 0.49
C SER A 86 -3.13 4.57 1.46
N ILE A 87 -3.12 5.83 1.01
CA ILE A 87 -2.90 7.00 1.87
C ILE A 87 -4.04 7.18 2.87
N ILE A 88 -5.29 7.02 2.44
CA ILE A 88 -6.46 7.11 3.33
C ILE A 88 -6.36 6.04 4.43
N ILE A 89 -6.13 4.78 4.07
CA ILE A 89 -5.99 3.68 5.03
C ILE A 89 -4.78 3.90 5.94
N GLY A 90 -3.63 4.30 5.38
CA GLY A 90 -2.44 4.65 6.16
C GLY A 90 -2.71 5.76 7.17
N THR A 91 -3.50 6.77 6.81
CA THR A 91 -3.90 7.86 7.72
C THR A 91 -4.82 7.37 8.82
N LEU A 92 -5.82 6.53 8.50
CA LEU A 92 -6.68 5.90 9.50
C LEU A 92 -5.86 5.05 10.47
N LEU A 93 -4.89 4.29 9.95
CA LEU A 93 -3.97 3.49 10.75
C LEU A 93 -3.09 4.37 11.67
N ALA A 94 -2.66 5.55 11.21
CA ALA A 94 -1.94 6.51 12.05
C ALA A 94 -2.80 6.98 13.22
N VAL A 95 -4.06 7.34 12.95
CA VAL A 95 -5.03 7.78 13.97
C VAL A 95 -5.24 6.69 15.02
N VAL A 96 -5.40 5.44 14.59
CA VAL A 96 -5.49 4.29 15.49
C VAL A 96 -4.21 4.15 16.31
N GLY A 97 -3.03 4.18 15.67
CA GLY A 97 -1.74 4.12 16.35
C GLY A 97 -1.55 5.19 17.43
N PHE A 98 -1.90 6.45 17.14
CA PHE A 98 -1.84 7.54 18.11
C PHE A 98 -2.85 7.38 19.25
N SER A 99 -4.06 6.94 18.95
CA SER A 99 -5.09 6.67 19.97
C SER A 99 -4.63 5.59 20.94
N PHE A 100 -4.08 4.49 20.41
CA PHE A 100 -3.51 3.41 21.20
C PHE A 100 -2.32 3.85 22.06
N LEU A 101 -1.42 4.67 21.49
CA LEU A 101 -0.28 5.22 22.23
C LEU A 101 -0.78 6.07 23.41
N TYR A 102 -1.73 6.97 23.16
CA TYR A 102 -2.32 7.83 24.19
C TYR A 102 -2.97 7.00 25.30
N GLU A 103 -3.82 6.04 24.97
CA GLU A 103 -4.48 5.17 25.95
C GLU A 103 -3.47 4.37 26.79
N SER A 104 -2.43 3.85 26.15
CA SER A 104 -1.38 3.07 26.82
C SER A 104 -0.58 3.92 27.82
N VAL A 105 -0.27 5.17 27.46
CA VAL A 105 0.38 6.13 28.35
C VAL A 105 -0.54 6.51 29.52
N VAL A 106 -1.82 6.80 29.24
CA VAL A 106 -2.81 7.14 30.28
C VAL A 106 -2.96 6.00 31.28
N LYS A 107 -3.08 4.75 30.81
CA LYS A 107 -3.14 3.56 31.67
C LYS A 107 -1.92 3.44 32.58
N LEU A 108 -0.73 3.70 32.05
CA LEU A 108 0.52 3.66 32.80
C LEU A 108 0.56 4.74 33.89
N ILE A 109 0.07 5.95 33.60
CA ILE A 109 -0.01 7.05 34.57
C ILE A 109 -1.05 6.76 35.66
N GLN A 110 -2.23 6.26 35.27
CA GLN A 110 -3.36 6.05 36.18
C GLN A 110 -3.25 4.76 37.00
N ARG A 111 -2.25 3.90 36.73
CA ARG A 111 -2.05 2.59 37.39
C ARG A 111 -3.29 1.70 37.36
N GLN A 112 -4.05 1.76 36.27
CA GLN A 112 -5.27 0.97 36.12
C GLN A 112 -4.96 -0.38 35.50
N GLY A 113 -5.28 -1.46 36.22
CA GLY A 113 -5.37 -2.80 35.64
C GLY A 113 -6.71 -2.97 34.91
N MET A 114 -6.74 -3.81 33.87
CA MET A 114 -7.98 -4.14 33.18
C MET A 114 -8.76 -5.21 33.93
N GLY A 115 -9.99 -4.89 34.33
CA GLY A 115 -10.96 -5.85 34.85
C GLY A 115 -11.88 -6.33 33.75
N PHE A 116 -11.51 -7.39 33.02
CA PHE A 116 -12.40 -8.06 32.07
C PHE A 116 -12.90 -9.38 32.66
N SER A 117 -14.13 -9.76 32.28
CA SER A 117 -14.66 -11.09 32.60
C SER A 117 -13.92 -12.17 31.81
N GLU A 118 -13.89 -13.40 32.33
CA GLU A 118 -13.28 -14.55 31.64
C GLU A 118 -13.86 -14.75 30.22
N LEU A 119 -15.16 -14.51 30.04
CA LEU A 119 -15.82 -14.54 28.74
C LEU A 119 -15.28 -13.47 27.78
N ALA A 120 -14.95 -12.28 28.26
CA ALA A 120 -14.38 -11.23 27.43
C ALA A 120 -12.97 -11.60 26.94
N VAL A 121 -12.14 -12.22 27.79
CA VAL A 121 -10.80 -12.70 27.42
C VAL A 121 -10.86 -13.73 26.30
N ILE A 122 -11.78 -14.70 26.38
CA ILE A 122 -11.97 -15.71 25.33
C ILE A 122 -12.33 -15.05 24.00
N ILE A 123 -13.20 -14.04 24.02
CA ILE A 123 -13.64 -13.34 22.80
C ILE A 123 -12.51 -12.51 22.20
N PHE A 124 -11.73 -11.81 23.01
CA PHE A 124 -10.54 -11.11 22.53
C PHE A 124 -9.50 -12.08 21.96
N ALA A 125 -9.31 -13.26 22.56
CA ALA A 125 -8.42 -14.29 22.03
C ALA A 125 -8.90 -14.83 20.68
N VAL A 126 -10.19 -15.14 20.54
CA VAL A 126 -10.79 -15.55 19.25
C VAL A 126 -10.63 -14.44 18.21
N SER A 127 -10.88 -13.19 18.60
CA SER A 127 -10.74 -12.02 17.72
C SER A 127 -9.31 -11.84 17.25
N ALA A 128 -8.32 -12.01 18.14
CA ALA A 128 -6.91 -11.97 17.81
C ALA A 128 -6.54 -13.01 16.74
N VAL A 129 -6.99 -14.25 16.91
CA VAL A 129 -6.71 -15.34 15.95
C VAL A 129 -7.36 -15.04 14.59
N MET A 130 -8.62 -14.60 14.58
CA MET A 130 -9.34 -14.27 13.33
C MET A 130 -8.69 -13.09 12.60
N LYS A 131 -8.34 -12.02 13.32
CA LYS A 131 -7.68 -10.83 12.76
C LYS A 131 -6.27 -11.13 12.27
N GLU A 132 -5.51 -11.97 12.99
CA GLU A 132 -4.21 -12.46 12.53
C GLU A 132 -4.34 -13.29 11.25
N GLY A 133 -5.35 -14.17 11.17
CA GLY A 133 -5.66 -14.92 9.94
C GLY A 133 -5.96 -14.01 8.75
N LEU A 134 -6.77 -12.98 8.96
CA LEU A 134 -7.03 -11.93 7.95
C LEU A 134 -5.75 -11.19 7.55
N ALA A 135 -4.94 -10.77 8.53
CA ALA A 135 -3.69 -10.07 8.27
C ALA A 135 -2.74 -10.92 7.42
N GLN A 136 -2.60 -12.22 7.71
CA GLN A 136 -1.76 -13.12 6.93
C GLN A 136 -2.28 -13.30 5.50
N PHE A 137 -3.61 -13.42 5.34
CA PHE A 137 -4.23 -13.49 4.02
C PHE A 137 -3.99 -12.21 3.21
N ALA A 138 -4.21 -11.04 3.82
CA ALA A 138 -3.99 -9.74 3.21
C ALA A 138 -2.51 -9.48 2.88
N PHE A 139 -1.57 -9.88 3.74
CA PHE A 139 -0.14 -9.82 3.41
C PHE A 139 0.24 -10.74 2.26
N TRP A 140 -0.36 -11.93 2.20
CA TRP A 140 -0.13 -12.85 1.10
C TRP A 140 -0.68 -12.30 -0.22
N THR A 141 -1.89 -11.75 -0.23
CA THR A 141 -2.45 -11.12 -1.43
C THR A 141 -1.64 -9.89 -1.84
N ALA A 142 -1.26 -9.01 -0.90
CA ALA A 142 -0.42 -7.84 -1.15
C ALA A 142 0.91 -8.22 -1.81
N ARG A 143 1.60 -9.27 -1.32
CA ARG A 143 2.84 -9.77 -1.94
C ARG A 143 2.62 -10.35 -3.35
N LYS A 144 1.46 -10.93 -3.63
CA LYS A 144 1.12 -11.50 -4.93
C LYS A 144 0.74 -10.44 -5.95
N THR A 145 0.07 -9.38 -5.52
CA THR A 145 -0.45 -8.34 -6.42
C THR A 145 0.46 -7.13 -6.54
N GLY A 146 1.33 -6.88 -5.55
CA GLY A 146 2.10 -5.65 -5.43
C GLY A 146 1.29 -4.48 -4.86
N ALA A 147 0.05 -4.74 -4.43
CA ALA A 147 -0.91 -3.72 -4.04
C ALA A 147 -0.57 -3.04 -2.72
N GLY A 148 -0.38 -1.73 -2.76
CA GLY A 148 -0.14 -0.91 -1.56
C GLY A 148 -1.36 -0.92 -0.62
N SER A 149 -2.56 -0.92 -1.20
CA SER A 149 -3.82 -0.85 -0.44
C SER A 149 -4.08 -2.13 0.37
N LEU A 150 -3.79 -3.31 -0.19
CA LEU A 150 -3.87 -4.59 0.53
C LEU A 150 -2.80 -4.70 1.62
N ARG A 151 -1.60 -4.14 1.38
CA ARG A 151 -0.56 -4.09 2.41
C ARG A 151 -0.99 -3.20 3.58
N ALA A 152 -1.68 -2.11 3.29
CA ALA A 152 -2.22 -1.22 4.31
C ALA A 152 -3.30 -1.90 5.15
N ASP A 153 -4.27 -2.57 4.51
CA ASP A 153 -5.33 -3.30 5.21
C ASP A 153 -4.76 -4.49 6.01
N ALA A 154 -3.72 -5.16 5.51
CA ALA A 154 -3.02 -6.21 6.24
C ALA A 154 -2.42 -5.72 7.56
N TRP A 155 -1.79 -4.53 7.55
CA TRP A 155 -1.27 -3.91 8.77
C TRP A 155 -2.39 -3.42 9.70
N HIS A 156 -3.52 -2.95 9.14
CA HIS A 156 -4.71 -2.62 9.92
C HIS A 156 -5.21 -3.83 10.71
N HIS A 157 -5.47 -4.96 10.03
CA HIS A 157 -5.87 -6.21 10.68
C HIS A 157 -4.83 -6.74 11.67
N ARG A 158 -3.54 -6.64 11.37
CA ARG A 158 -2.46 -7.03 12.29
C ARG A 158 -2.51 -6.19 13.57
N SER A 159 -2.73 -4.89 13.43
CA SER A 159 -2.80 -3.95 14.55
C SER A 159 -3.94 -4.33 15.51
N ASP A 160 -5.11 -4.66 14.97
CA ASP A 160 -6.27 -5.13 15.74
C ASP A 160 -6.00 -6.47 16.44
N ALA A 161 -5.30 -7.38 15.76
CA ALA A 161 -4.92 -8.68 16.31
C ALA A 161 -3.99 -8.48 17.52
N VAL A 162 -2.96 -7.66 17.36
CA VAL A 162 -2.00 -7.36 18.44
C VAL A 162 -2.69 -6.63 19.58
N ALA A 163 -3.55 -5.65 19.31
CA ALA A 163 -4.38 -4.99 20.31
C ALA A 163 -5.19 -5.99 21.14
N SER A 164 -5.85 -6.93 20.47
CA SER A 164 -6.63 -8.00 21.13
C SER A 164 -5.74 -8.92 21.99
N VAL A 165 -4.54 -9.26 21.51
CA VAL A 165 -3.56 -10.03 22.29
C VAL A 165 -3.10 -9.28 23.53
N LEU A 166 -2.84 -7.97 23.41
CA LEU A 166 -2.46 -7.14 24.55
C LEU A 166 -3.56 -7.10 25.61
N ILE A 167 -4.83 -7.01 25.20
CA ILE A 167 -5.95 -7.09 26.13
C ILE A 167 -5.96 -8.43 26.86
N VAL A 168 -5.80 -9.54 26.14
CA VAL A 168 -5.74 -10.90 26.73
C VAL A 168 -4.56 -11.02 27.72
N ALA A 169 -3.36 -10.61 27.31
CA ALA A 169 -2.17 -10.64 28.15
C ALA A 169 -2.34 -9.72 29.37
N GLY A 170 -2.86 -8.52 29.17
CA GLY A 170 -3.16 -7.56 30.22
C GLY A 170 -4.06 -8.15 31.29
N VAL A 171 -5.09 -8.90 30.91
CA VAL A 171 -5.97 -9.57 31.89
C VAL A 171 -5.25 -10.70 32.62
N LEU A 172 -4.56 -11.58 31.90
CA LEU A 172 -3.85 -12.74 32.48
C LEU A 172 -2.75 -12.32 33.47
N PHE A 173 -2.07 -11.20 33.21
CA PHE A 173 -0.94 -10.72 34.01
C PHE A 173 -1.27 -9.50 34.89
N SER A 174 -2.50 -8.95 34.80
CA SER A 174 -2.95 -7.75 35.53
C SER A 174 -2.70 -7.81 37.04
N GLN A 175 -2.85 -9.00 37.64
CA GLN A 175 -2.71 -9.17 39.09
C GLN A 175 -1.26 -9.13 39.60
N LYS A 176 -0.26 -9.23 38.70
CA LYS A 176 1.16 -9.19 39.09
C LYS A 176 1.92 -7.99 38.52
N LEU A 177 1.52 -7.46 37.36
CA LEU A 177 2.27 -6.43 36.63
C LEU A 177 1.34 -5.40 35.99
N TRP A 178 0.81 -4.48 36.80
CA TRP A 178 -0.11 -3.41 36.35
C TRP A 178 0.44 -2.54 35.21
N TRP A 179 1.76 -2.42 35.07
CA TRP A 179 2.43 -1.60 34.05
C TRP A 179 2.64 -2.32 32.71
N LEU A 180 2.53 -3.66 32.68
CA LEU A 180 2.89 -4.47 31.52
C LEU A 180 2.01 -4.14 30.30
N ASP A 181 0.71 -3.98 30.52
CA ASP A 181 -0.25 -3.63 29.47
C ASP A 181 0.11 -2.27 28.82
N GLY A 182 0.40 -1.26 29.63
CA GLY A 182 0.79 0.07 29.14
C GLY A 182 2.10 0.06 28.35
N VAL A 183 3.13 -0.65 28.83
CA VAL A 183 4.44 -0.73 28.13
C VAL A 183 4.32 -1.48 26.81
N LEU A 184 3.63 -2.62 26.79
CA LEU A 184 3.41 -3.37 25.56
C LEU A 184 2.55 -2.59 24.57
N GLY A 185 1.52 -1.88 25.05
CA GLY A 185 0.69 -0.99 24.22
C GLY A 185 1.47 0.15 23.59
N ILE A 186 2.42 0.76 24.31
CA ILE A 186 3.36 1.74 23.75
C ILE A 186 4.23 1.09 22.66
N GLY A 187 4.83 -0.07 22.93
CA GLY A 187 5.67 -0.75 21.94
C GLY A 187 4.92 -1.09 20.65
N VAL A 188 3.70 -1.60 20.78
CA VAL A 188 2.83 -1.95 19.64
C VAL A 188 2.39 -0.71 18.88
N SER A 189 1.94 0.34 19.56
CA SER A 189 1.53 1.57 18.88
C SER A 189 2.68 2.21 18.08
N LEU A 190 3.93 2.16 18.56
CA LEU A 190 5.09 2.62 17.78
C LEU A 190 5.31 1.77 16.51
N LEU A 191 5.13 0.45 16.58
CA LEU A 191 5.20 -0.41 15.39
C LEU A 191 4.09 -0.07 14.38
N ILE A 192 2.87 0.18 14.85
CA ILE A 192 1.73 0.58 14.01
C ILE A 192 2.00 1.92 13.33
N LEU A 193 2.49 2.91 14.09
CA LEU A 193 2.83 4.23 13.56
C LEU A 193 3.96 4.16 12.53
N HIS A 194 4.96 3.30 12.75
CA HIS A 194 6.02 3.07 11.76
C HIS A 194 5.47 2.44 10.48
N ALA A 195 4.61 1.42 10.59
CA ALA A 195 3.98 0.80 9.43
C ALA A 195 3.10 1.79 8.65
N SER A 196 2.31 2.61 9.35
CA SER A 196 1.51 3.68 8.76
C SER A 196 2.39 4.70 8.03
N TYR A 197 3.48 5.16 8.65
CA TYR A 197 4.44 6.07 8.03
C TYR A 197 5.02 5.49 6.74
N ASP A 198 5.43 4.22 6.76
CA ASP A 198 5.98 3.54 5.59
C ASP A 198 4.96 3.46 4.45
N ILE A 199 3.70 3.12 4.75
CA ILE A 199 2.61 3.05 3.77
C ILE A 199 2.34 4.43 3.15
N ILE A 200 2.22 5.47 3.98
CA ILE A 200 1.95 6.83 3.51
C ILE A 200 3.12 7.31 2.67
N ARG A 201 4.36 7.13 3.15
CA ARG A 201 5.58 7.53 2.45
C ARG A 201 5.69 6.85 1.09
N SER A 202 5.51 5.53 1.01
CA SER A 202 5.60 4.81 -0.27
C SER A 202 4.51 5.24 -1.23
N SER A 203 3.28 5.45 -0.74
CA SER A 203 2.15 5.85 -1.59
C SER A 203 2.27 7.30 -2.05
N ALA A 204 2.77 8.20 -1.21
CA ALA A 204 3.02 9.60 -1.55
C ALA A 204 4.18 9.74 -2.53
N SER A 205 5.27 8.99 -2.31
CA SER A 205 6.43 8.92 -3.21
C SER A 205 5.99 8.51 -4.61
N TYR A 206 5.20 7.43 -4.72
CA TYR A 206 4.57 7.01 -5.97
C TYR A 206 3.74 8.12 -6.65
N LEU A 207 2.94 8.89 -5.89
CA LEU A 207 2.14 9.99 -6.46
C LEU A 207 2.99 11.18 -6.92
N MET A 208 4.13 11.45 -6.27
CA MET A 208 5.05 12.52 -6.64
C MET A 208 5.85 12.19 -7.91
N GLY A 209 5.96 10.92 -8.29
CA GLY A 209 6.74 10.45 -9.43
C GLY A 209 8.10 9.95 -8.99
N GLU A 210 8.19 8.66 -8.70
CA GLU A 210 9.45 8.02 -8.33
C GLU A 210 10.41 7.95 -9.52
N ALA A 211 11.72 8.04 -9.23
CA ALA A 211 12.73 7.82 -10.23
C ALA A 211 12.62 6.39 -10.79
N PRO A 212 12.90 6.20 -12.09
CA PRO A 212 12.91 4.87 -12.68
C PRO A 212 13.96 3.98 -12.02
N SER A 213 13.70 2.67 -12.02
CA SER A 213 14.68 1.68 -11.57
C SER A 213 15.95 1.78 -12.40
N GLU A 214 17.08 2.07 -11.76
CA GLU A 214 18.41 2.12 -12.41
C GLU A 214 18.68 0.84 -13.22
N GLU A 215 18.30 -0.32 -12.67
CA GLU A 215 18.44 -1.63 -13.32
C GLU A 215 17.67 -1.71 -14.66
N LYS A 216 16.46 -1.14 -14.73
CA LYS A 216 15.67 -1.08 -15.98
C LYS A 216 16.29 -0.11 -16.97
N VAL A 217 16.71 1.05 -16.49
CA VAL A 217 17.35 2.09 -17.31
C VAL A 217 18.64 1.54 -17.92
N ASP A 218 19.47 0.86 -17.14
CA ASP A 218 20.70 0.22 -17.59
C ASP A 218 20.43 -0.86 -18.66
N ARG A 219 19.36 -1.65 -18.50
CA ARG A 219 18.94 -2.61 -19.52
C ARG A 219 18.57 -1.94 -20.83
N VAL A 220 17.78 -0.86 -20.79
CA VAL A 220 17.47 -0.07 -21.99
C VAL A 220 18.76 0.45 -22.63
N HIS A 221 19.64 1.10 -21.87
CA HIS A 221 20.92 1.59 -22.40
C HIS A 221 21.76 0.49 -23.04
N SER A 222 21.81 -0.69 -22.42
CA SER A 222 22.58 -1.83 -22.95
C SER A 222 22.02 -2.35 -24.27
N GLN A 223 20.70 -2.36 -24.44
CA GLN A 223 20.03 -2.77 -25.67
C GLN A 223 20.20 -1.72 -26.77
N VAL A 224 20.01 -0.45 -26.45
CA VAL A 224 20.20 0.67 -27.39
C VAL A 224 21.65 0.69 -27.91
N ARG A 225 22.65 0.58 -27.04
CA ARG A 225 24.08 0.54 -27.45
C ARG A 225 24.42 -0.67 -28.32
N LYS A 226 23.70 -1.78 -28.16
CA LYS A 226 23.90 -3.00 -28.95
C LYS A 226 23.30 -2.87 -30.35
N GLU A 227 22.11 -2.29 -30.46
CA GLU A 227 21.42 -2.10 -31.76
C GLU A 227 21.97 -0.89 -32.53
N PHE A 228 22.38 0.16 -31.83
CA PHE A 228 22.88 1.41 -32.42
C PHE A 228 24.24 1.83 -31.81
N PRO A 229 25.34 1.14 -32.15
CA PRO A 229 26.66 1.43 -31.59
C PRO A 229 27.21 2.83 -31.88
N GLN A 230 26.67 3.49 -32.92
CA GLN A 230 27.03 4.84 -33.35
C GLN A 230 26.39 5.96 -32.53
N LEU A 231 25.45 5.64 -31.62
CA LEU A 231 24.76 6.62 -30.78
C LEU A 231 25.31 6.58 -29.36
N ASP A 232 25.33 7.73 -28.69
CA ASP A 232 25.74 7.84 -27.27
C ASP A 232 24.71 7.19 -26.31
N GLY A 233 23.51 6.91 -26.82
CA GLY A 233 22.37 6.33 -26.12
C GLY A 233 21.26 7.35 -25.91
N ILE A 234 20.33 7.01 -25.02
CA ILE A 234 19.27 7.93 -24.57
C ILE A 234 19.69 8.67 -23.29
N HIS A 235 19.08 9.81 -22.99
CA HIS A 235 19.26 10.57 -21.75
C HIS A 235 17.92 11.16 -21.28
N HIS A 236 17.91 11.76 -20.08
CA HIS A 236 16.69 12.32 -19.46
C HIS A 236 15.49 11.35 -19.45
N VAL A 237 15.73 10.10 -19.04
CA VAL A 237 14.67 9.10 -18.94
C VAL A 237 13.76 9.43 -17.75
N HIS A 238 12.52 9.82 -18.04
CA HIS A 238 11.48 10.02 -17.02
C HIS A 238 10.41 8.94 -17.17
N VAL A 239 9.94 8.42 -16.04
CA VAL A 239 8.90 7.40 -16.00
C VAL A 239 7.79 7.85 -15.08
N HIS A 240 6.57 7.92 -15.61
CA HIS A 240 5.37 8.13 -14.82
C HIS A 240 4.58 6.83 -14.74
N GLN A 241 4.30 6.39 -13.51
CA GLN A 241 3.52 5.17 -13.28
C GLN A 241 2.04 5.50 -12.99
N TYR A 242 1.16 4.71 -13.60
CA TYR A 242 -0.30 4.77 -13.48
C TYR A 242 -0.89 3.35 -13.29
N GLY A 243 -0.70 2.81 -12.09
CA GLY A 243 -1.06 1.43 -11.76
C GLY A 243 -0.03 0.48 -12.36
N ASP A 244 -0.48 -0.41 -13.25
CA ASP A 244 0.40 -1.32 -13.99
C ASP A 244 0.93 -0.72 -15.31
N HIS A 245 0.44 0.47 -15.71
CA HIS A 245 0.84 1.20 -16.91
C HIS A 245 1.98 2.19 -16.62
N HIS A 246 2.91 2.34 -17.55
CA HIS A 246 4.00 3.32 -17.48
C HIS A 246 3.95 4.23 -18.70
N GLU A 247 4.20 5.51 -18.48
CA GLU A 247 4.44 6.51 -19.51
C GLU A 247 5.91 6.89 -19.42
N VAL A 248 6.68 6.59 -20.45
CA VAL A 248 8.14 6.83 -20.46
C VAL A 248 8.49 7.89 -21.47
N THR A 249 9.24 8.91 -21.04
CA THR A 249 9.83 9.88 -21.95
C THR A 249 11.34 9.80 -21.86
N ALA A 250 12.01 9.89 -23.01
CA ALA A 250 13.46 9.88 -23.10
C ALA A 250 13.91 10.81 -24.22
N HIS A 251 15.15 11.28 -24.15
CA HIS A 251 15.76 12.07 -25.19
C HIS A 251 16.80 11.22 -25.93
N LEU A 252 16.91 11.43 -27.24
CA LEU A 252 17.90 10.78 -28.11
C LEU A 252 18.67 11.85 -28.85
N THR A 253 19.99 11.85 -28.73
CA THR A 253 20.84 12.73 -29.53
C THR A 253 21.26 12.06 -30.84
N VAL A 254 21.10 12.75 -31.97
CA VAL A 254 21.50 12.29 -33.31
C VAL A 254 22.29 13.36 -34.08
N PRO A 255 23.15 12.99 -35.05
CA PRO A 255 23.84 13.96 -35.89
C PRO A 255 22.88 14.93 -36.59
N GLY A 256 23.16 16.23 -36.56
CA GLY A 256 22.30 17.26 -37.18
C GLY A 256 22.15 17.15 -38.70
N THR A 257 22.99 16.32 -39.36
CA THR A 257 22.89 15.99 -40.79
C THR A 257 21.98 14.80 -41.08
N MET A 258 21.51 14.08 -40.05
CA MET A 258 20.62 12.94 -40.20
C MET A 258 19.26 13.38 -40.74
N SER A 259 18.70 12.61 -41.67
CA SER A 259 17.35 12.90 -42.18
C SER A 259 16.29 12.68 -41.11
N VAL A 260 15.18 13.43 -41.19
CA VAL A 260 14.05 13.26 -40.24
C VAL A 260 13.51 11.83 -40.27
N ASP A 261 13.42 11.22 -41.44
CA ASP A 261 12.95 9.83 -41.60
C ASP A 261 13.88 8.83 -40.91
N GLU A 262 15.20 9.00 -41.03
CA GLU A 262 16.18 8.12 -40.39
C GLU A 262 16.13 8.28 -38.87
N ALA A 263 16.09 9.51 -38.37
CA ALA A 263 15.98 9.79 -36.95
C ALA A 263 14.67 9.25 -36.36
N HIS A 264 13.55 9.38 -37.09
CA HIS A 264 12.26 8.82 -36.68
C HIS A 264 12.31 7.30 -36.57
N ASN A 265 12.88 6.60 -37.56
CA ASN A 265 13.01 5.14 -37.51
C ASN A 265 13.85 4.65 -36.31
N ILE A 266 14.93 5.36 -35.98
CA ILE A 266 15.74 5.05 -34.79
C ILE A 266 14.94 5.31 -33.51
N ALA A 267 14.28 6.47 -33.41
CA ALA A 267 13.46 6.82 -32.25
C ALA A 267 12.35 5.79 -32.01
N SER A 268 11.60 5.41 -33.05
CA SER A 268 10.54 4.40 -32.95
C SER A 268 11.07 3.03 -32.54
N ARG A 269 12.26 2.64 -32.98
CA ARG A 269 12.87 1.39 -32.53
C ARG A 269 13.29 1.44 -31.06
N ILE A 270 13.76 2.60 -30.59
CA ILE A 270 14.08 2.81 -29.17
C ILE A 270 12.80 2.86 -28.33
N GLU A 271 11.72 3.45 -28.83
CA GLU A 271 10.40 3.40 -28.19
C GLU A 271 9.99 1.94 -27.93
N GLU A 272 10.03 1.07 -28.94
CA GLU A 272 9.73 -0.37 -28.77
C GLU A 272 10.58 -1.06 -27.68
N ILE A 273 11.87 -0.72 -27.58
CA ILE A 273 12.77 -1.24 -26.54
C ILE A 273 12.32 -0.78 -25.15
N VAL A 274 12.01 0.51 -25.01
CA VAL A 274 11.57 1.12 -23.75
C VAL A 274 10.21 0.54 -23.32
N GLU A 275 9.25 0.43 -24.25
CA GLU A 275 7.92 -0.13 -24.01
C GLU A 275 7.99 -1.57 -23.49
N GLN A 276 8.88 -2.39 -24.04
CA GLN A 276 9.08 -3.77 -23.60
C GLN A 276 9.66 -3.86 -22.19
N GLU A 277 10.63 -3.01 -21.86
CA GLU A 277 11.32 -3.04 -20.57
C GLU A 277 10.46 -2.44 -19.44
N PHE A 278 9.69 -1.39 -19.75
CA PHE A 278 8.86 -0.69 -18.77
C PHE A 278 7.41 -1.21 -18.73
N ASN A 279 6.94 -1.97 -19.73
CA ASN A 279 5.54 -2.38 -19.87
C ASN A 279 4.62 -1.15 -19.86
N GLY A 280 4.73 -0.34 -20.90
CA GLY A 280 4.05 0.94 -21.02
C GLY A 280 4.20 1.55 -22.41
N ASP A 281 3.80 2.81 -22.55
CA ASP A 281 3.97 3.62 -23.76
C ASP A 281 5.23 4.48 -23.63
N ALA A 282 5.97 4.66 -24.73
CA ALA A 282 7.18 5.46 -24.76
C ALA A 282 7.08 6.64 -25.75
N THR A 283 7.79 7.71 -25.46
CA THR A 283 8.00 8.83 -26.39
C THR A 283 9.46 9.24 -26.35
N VAL A 284 10.13 9.16 -27.49
CA VAL A 284 11.55 9.54 -27.62
C VAL A 284 11.67 10.88 -28.35
N HIS A 285 12.10 11.90 -27.62
CA HIS A 285 12.39 13.21 -28.19
C HIS A 285 13.76 13.22 -28.87
N VAL A 286 13.80 13.49 -30.18
CA VAL A 286 15.04 13.56 -30.95
C VAL A 286 15.64 14.97 -30.84
N GLU A 287 16.88 15.03 -30.37
CA GLU A 287 17.70 16.24 -30.27
C GLU A 287 18.89 16.15 -31.25
N PRO A 288 19.25 17.23 -31.95
CA PRO A 288 20.48 17.24 -32.72
C PRO A 288 21.70 17.30 -31.78
N GLU A 289 22.79 16.63 -32.14
CA GLU A 289 24.09 16.84 -31.52
C GLU A 289 24.42 18.34 -31.55
N LYS A 290 24.80 18.89 -30.40
CA LYS A 290 25.28 20.27 -30.35
C LYS A 290 26.53 20.37 -31.21
N SER A 291 26.44 21.01 -32.38
CA SER A 291 27.61 21.40 -33.15
C SER A 291 28.41 22.36 -32.26
N GLY A 292 29.62 21.98 -31.87
CA GLY A 292 30.45 22.80 -30.98
C GLY A 292 30.48 24.26 -31.44
N LYS A 293 30.12 25.15 -30.50
CA LYS A 293 29.93 26.62 -30.55
C LYS A 293 28.45 27.04 -30.50
N ASP A 294 27.90 27.00 -29.30
CA ASP A 294 27.26 28.20 -28.77
C ASP A 294 27.91 28.48 -27.41
N GLU A 295 28.50 29.68 -27.34
CA GLU A 295 29.11 30.28 -26.16
C GLU A 295 28.03 30.66 -25.13
N ASP A 296 28.48 30.71 -23.86
CA ASP A 296 27.85 31.19 -22.62
C ASP A 296 26.95 30.25 -21.80
#